data_AF-A0A7C4DBJ6-F1
#
_entry.id   AF-A0A7C4DBJ6-F1
#
_cell.length_a   1.000
_cell.length_b   1.000
_cell.length_c   1.000
_cell.angle_alpha   90.00
_cell.angle_beta   90.00
_cell.angle_gamma   90.00
#
_symmetry.space_group_name_H-M   'P 1'
#
loop_
_entity.id
_entity.type
_entity.pdbx_description
1 polymer ?
#
loop_
_entity_poly.entity_id
_entity_poly.type
_entity_poly.pdbx_seq_one_letter_code
_entity_poly.pdbx_strand_id
1 'polypeptide(L)'
;MTMVGYVVDLFAGGGGMSFGFKEAGFKVVFACDIDKDVAKTYTANLPEVIYLVEDIHRINPYEVMDMAKLQKGDVSVMIAGPPCQGFSMMGLRNPNDPRNKLLHEILKFAEAMKPHWIVIENVPGLLTMEGGEPVKVIYKSLAKLGYKCAHRVLSALDYGVPQKRKRVFFIANNTGDPITFPLPEYGEPLSPTLEKFISGENCVGVKCKPYFVVRDAIGDLPPLKAGEEKDYYACAPFSDYQKLMRDGAPQKLH
;
A
#
# COMPACT_ATOMS: atom_id res chain seq x y z
N MET A 1 -2.60 14.78 24.29
CA MET A 1 -3.32 14.15 23.17
C MET A 1 -2.29 13.85 22.10
N THR A 2 -2.00 12.58 21.83
CA THR A 2 -1.27 12.21 20.62
C THR A 2 -2.12 12.63 19.42
N MET A 3 -1.58 13.50 18.57
CA MET A 3 -2.26 13.92 17.35
C MET A 3 -2.43 12.70 16.45
N VAL A 4 -3.66 12.30 16.16
CA VAL A 4 -3.96 11.22 15.21
C VAL A 4 -3.76 11.77 13.80
N GLY A 5 -2.83 11.19 13.03
CA GLY A 5 -2.57 11.62 11.65
C GLY A 5 -3.69 11.18 10.71
N TYR A 6 -4.13 12.06 9.81
CA TYR A 6 -5.18 11.77 8.82
C TYR A 6 -4.62 11.24 7.50
N VAL A 7 -5.33 10.27 6.92
CA VAL A 7 -4.95 9.62 5.66
C VAL A 7 -6.07 9.73 4.62
N VAL A 8 -5.66 10.04 3.39
CA VAL A 8 -6.51 10.03 2.18
C VAL A 8 -5.97 8.97 1.22
N ASP A 9 -6.80 8.01 0.81
CA ASP A 9 -6.43 6.89 -0.07
C ASP A 9 -7.06 7.01 -1.47
N LEU A 10 -6.24 7.22 -2.48
CA LEU A 10 -6.67 7.30 -3.88
C LEU A 10 -6.38 5.96 -4.56
N PHE A 11 -7.36 5.42 -5.31
CA PHE A 11 -7.26 4.08 -5.93
C PHE A 11 -7.17 2.98 -4.86
N ALA A 12 -8.07 3.05 -3.88
CA ALA A 12 -7.97 2.31 -2.64
C ALA A 12 -8.21 0.80 -2.80
N GLY A 13 -8.83 0.36 -3.89
CA GLY A 13 -9.21 -1.03 -4.11
C GLY A 13 -10.01 -1.60 -2.93
N GLY A 14 -9.68 -2.83 -2.54
CA GLY A 14 -10.27 -3.48 -1.36
C GLY A 14 -9.76 -2.95 -0.01
N GLY A 15 -8.86 -1.97 0.01
CA GLY A 15 -8.43 -1.28 1.23
C GLY A 15 -7.18 -1.81 1.93
N GLY A 16 -6.37 -2.65 1.27
CA GLY A 16 -5.17 -3.23 1.89
C GLY A 16 -4.15 -2.19 2.38
N MET A 17 -3.92 -1.12 1.61
CA MET A 17 -3.00 -0.04 2.02
C MET A 17 -3.61 0.81 3.13
N SER A 18 -4.88 1.22 2.98
CA SER A 18 -5.67 1.88 4.05
C SER A 18 -5.62 1.11 5.38
N PHE A 19 -5.84 -0.20 5.35
CA PHE A 19 -5.82 -1.06 6.53
C PHE A 19 -4.43 -1.05 7.22
N GLY A 20 -3.35 -1.14 6.45
CA GLY A 20 -1.99 -1.03 6.99
C GLY A 20 -1.73 0.30 7.70
N PHE A 21 -2.24 1.42 7.17
CA PHE A 21 -2.14 2.73 7.84
C PHE A 21 -2.99 2.82 9.12
N LYS A 22 -4.19 2.21 9.11
CA LYS A 22 -5.04 2.09 10.31
C LYS A 22 -4.32 1.32 11.43
N GLU A 23 -3.73 0.17 11.09
CA GLU A 23 -2.93 -0.64 12.04
C GLU A 23 -1.70 0.12 12.57
N ALA A 24 -1.12 1.01 11.76
CA ALA A 24 -0.05 1.90 12.19
C ALA A 24 -0.52 3.09 13.06
N GLY A 25 -1.81 3.16 13.40
CA GLY A 25 -2.39 4.18 14.28
C GLY A 25 -2.85 5.46 13.59
N PHE A 26 -2.89 5.49 12.26
CA PHE A 26 -3.48 6.61 11.50
C PHE A 26 -4.99 6.47 11.40
N LYS A 27 -5.67 7.59 11.15
CA LYS A 27 -7.09 7.61 10.81
C LYS A 27 -7.25 7.85 9.31
N VAL A 28 -7.70 6.84 8.59
CA VAL A 28 -8.14 6.99 7.20
C VAL A 28 -9.48 7.73 7.21
N VAL A 29 -9.56 8.87 6.52
CA VAL A 29 -10.74 9.75 6.54
C VAL A 29 -11.50 9.75 5.22
N PHE A 30 -10.81 9.45 4.12
CA PHE A 30 -11.41 9.34 2.80
C PHE A 30 -10.68 8.28 1.98
N ALA A 31 -11.45 7.56 1.17
CA ALA A 31 -10.93 6.66 0.15
C ALA A 31 -11.81 6.69 -1.11
N CYS A 32 -11.21 6.46 -2.27
CA CYS A 32 -11.99 6.30 -3.50
C CYS A 32 -11.42 5.23 -4.43
N ASP A 33 -12.32 4.59 -5.18
CA ASP A 33 -12.00 3.72 -6.31
C ASP A 33 -13.14 3.78 -7.33
N ILE A 34 -12.83 3.49 -8.60
CA ILE A 34 -13.84 3.44 -9.66
C ILE A 34 -14.62 2.11 -9.63
N ASP A 35 -14.00 1.05 -9.10
CA ASP A 35 -14.60 -0.28 -9.07
C ASP A 35 -15.60 -0.40 -7.90
N LYS A 36 -16.87 -0.62 -8.25
CA LYS A 36 -17.95 -0.82 -7.29
C LYS A 36 -17.85 -2.14 -6.53
N ASP A 37 -17.19 -3.15 -7.09
CA ASP A 37 -17.16 -4.49 -6.52
C ASP A 37 -16.21 -4.54 -5.31
N VAL A 38 -15.10 -3.79 -5.37
CA VAL A 38 -14.17 -3.65 -4.24
C VAL A 38 -14.73 -2.80 -3.10
N ALA A 39 -15.70 -1.92 -3.38
CA ALA A 39 -16.32 -1.05 -2.38
C ALA A 39 -16.99 -1.86 -1.25
N LYS A 40 -17.59 -3.01 -1.58
CA LYS A 40 -18.19 -3.92 -0.59
C LYS A 40 -17.13 -4.45 0.37
N THR A 41 -15.99 -4.89 -0.17
CA THR A 41 -14.85 -5.35 0.64
C THR A 41 -14.30 -4.22 1.50
N TYR A 42 -14.07 -3.04 0.93
CA TYR A 42 -13.53 -1.90 1.67
C TYR A 42 -14.45 -1.51 2.84
N THR A 43 -15.72 -1.24 2.56
CA THR A 43 -16.68 -0.74 3.56
C THR A 43 -17.05 -1.78 4.62
N ALA A 44 -16.92 -3.08 4.33
CA ALA A 44 -17.06 -4.13 5.33
C ALA A 44 -15.92 -4.13 6.36
N ASN A 45 -14.71 -3.71 5.98
CA ASN A 45 -13.52 -3.73 6.83
C ASN A 45 -13.16 -2.37 7.44
N LEU A 46 -13.55 -1.28 6.76
CA LEU A 46 -13.26 0.11 7.13
C LEU A 46 -14.54 0.97 7.05
N PRO A 47 -15.61 0.61 7.80
CA PRO A 47 -16.93 1.26 7.70
C PRO A 47 -16.93 2.73 8.14
N GLU A 48 -15.94 3.16 8.90
CA GLU A 48 -15.79 4.54 9.38
C GLU A 48 -15.26 5.52 8.32
N VAL A 49 -14.72 4.99 7.21
CA VAL A 49 -14.09 5.79 6.16
C VAL A 49 -15.15 6.27 5.17
N ILE A 50 -15.07 7.54 4.77
CA ILE A 50 -15.86 8.04 3.65
C ILE A 50 -15.32 7.40 2.36
N TYR A 51 -16.02 6.40 1.85
CA TYR A 51 -15.65 5.69 0.63
C TYR A 51 -16.49 6.13 -0.57
N LEU A 52 -15.85 6.67 -1.60
CA LEU A 52 -16.52 7.13 -2.82
C LEU A 52 -16.23 6.19 -4.00
N VAL A 53 -17.30 5.63 -4.57
CA VAL A 53 -17.23 4.85 -5.83
C VAL A 53 -17.40 5.80 -7.01
N GLU A 54 -16.31 6.28 -7.58
CA GLU A 54 -16.33 7.23 -8.71
C GLU A 54 -14.98 7.24 -9.44
N ASP A 55 -15.00 7.58 -10.73
CA ASP A 55 -13.78 7.90 -11.46
C ASP A 55 -13.12 9.14 -10.84
N ILE A 56 -11.85 9.02 -10.44
CA ILE A 56 -11.09 10.11 -9.82
C ILE A 56 -11.10 11.40 -10.64
N HIS A 57 -11.24 11.33 -11.97
CA HIS A 57 -11.36 12.52 -12.84
C HIS A 57 -12.60 13.36 -12.54
N ARG A 58 -13.62 12.77 -11.94
CA ARG A 58 -14.90 13.40 -11.61
C ARG A 58 -14.97 13.81 -10.14
N ILE A 59 -13.93 13.51 -9.36
CA ILE A 59 -13.85 13.88 -7.95
C ILE A 59 -13.14 15.24 -7.81
N ASN A 60 -13.80 16.16 -7.12
CA ASN A 60 -13.24 17.44 -6.75
C ASN A 60 -12.58 17.35 -5.36
N PRO A 61 -11.26 17.59 -5.22
CA PRO A 61 -10.60 17.47 -3.92
C PRO A 61 -11.15 18.44 -2.88
N TYR A 62 -11.71 19.60 -3.27
CA TYR A 62 -12.31 20.54 -2.32
C TYR A 62 -13.62 20.01 -1.73
N GLU A 63 -14.44 19.30 -2.51
CA GLU A 63 -15.64 18.64 -2.01
C GLU A 63 -15.29 17.50 -1.06
N VAL A 64 -14.21 16.76 -1.35
CA VAL A 64 -13.68 15.73 -0.45
C VAL A 64 -13.23 16.35 0.87
N MET A 65 -12.54 17.50 0.83
CA MET A 65 -12.14 18.23 2.04
C MET A 65 -13.35 18.67 2.86
N ASP A 66 -14.39 19.21 2.22
CA ASP A 66 -15.64 19.60 2.91
C ASP A 66 -16.34 18.39 3.56
N MET A 67 -16.48 17.29 2.81
CA MET A 67 -17.09 16.04 3.29
C MET A 67 -16.33 15.47 4.51
N ALA A 68 -15.00 15.45 4.43
CA ALA A 68 -14.14 14.91 5.48
C ALA A 68 -13.82 15.93 6.59
N LYS A 69 -14.33 17.17 6.48
CA LYS A 69 -14.05 18.30 7.39
C LYS A 69 -12.55 18.59 7.55
N LEU A 70 -11.84 18.57 6.42
CA LEU A 70 -10.40 18.81 6.33
C LEU A 70 -10.11 20.23 5.86
N GLN A 71 -9.06 20.82 6.41
CA GLN A 71 -8.42 22.02 5.91
C GLN A 71 -7.10 21.66 5.20
N LYS A 72 -6.59 22.62 4.42
CA LYS A 72 -5.30 22.49 3.75
C LYS A 72 -4.19 22.31 4.80
N GLY A 73 -3.43 21.23 4.71
CA GLY A 73 -2.41 20.84 5.68
C GLY A 73 -2.87 19.83 6.73
N ASP A 74 -4.17 19.50 6.82
CA ASP A 74 -4.65 18.53 7.82
C ASP A 74 -4.27 17.08 7.47
N VAL A 75 -4.11 16.78 6.18
CA VAL A 75 -3.77 15.43 5.72
C VAL A 75 -2.32 15.13 6.06
N SER A 76 -2.10 14.17 6.94
CA SER A 76 -0.75 13.73 7.31
C SER A 76 -0.12 12.91 6.18
N VAL A 77 -0.88 11.98 5.59
CA VAL A 77 -0.39 11.13 4.50
C VAL A 77 -1.45 11.00 3.42
N MET A 78 -1.08 11.25 2.18
CA MET A 78 -1.86 10.87 1.02
C MET A 78 -1.24 9.62 0.40
N ILE A 79 -2.04 8.58 0.21
CA ILE A 79 -1.59 7.32 -0.36
C ILE A 79 -2.29 7.09 -1.70
N ALA A 80 -1.57 6.51 -2.67
CA ALA A 80 -2.12 6.25 -3.99
C ALA A 80 -1.52 5.00 -4.64
N GLY A 81 -2.39 4.14 -5.19
CA GLY A 81 -2.00 2.95 -5.95
C GLY A 81 -2.49 2.97 -7.41
N PRO A 82 -2.13 3.97 -8.23
CA PRO A 82 -2.69 4.11 -9.57
C PRO A 82 -2.28 2.93 -10.49
N PRO A 83 -3.17 2.47 -11.38
CA PRO A 83 -2.82 1.43 -12.35
C PRO A 83 -1.66 1.86 -13.26
N CYS A 84 -0.70 0.95 -13.48
CA CYS A 84 0.54 1.20 -14.23
C CYS A 84 0.31 1.61 -15.69
N GLN A 85 -0.87 1.34 -16.27
CA GLN A 85 -1.22 1.65 -17.66
C GLN A 85 -1.23 3.16 -17.97
N GLY A 86 -1.34 4.01 -16.95
CA GLY A 86 -1.37 5.48 -17.08
C GLY A 86 -0.01 6.17 -17.28
N PHE A 87 1.05 5.47 -17.70
CA PHE A 87 2.42 6.01 -17.73
C PHE A 87 3.17 5.77 -19.08
N SER A 88 2.48 5.69 -20.23
CA SER A 88 3.12 5.44 -21.54
C SER A 88 3.69 6.69 -22.27
N MET A 89 4.73 6.48 -23.10
CA MET A 89 5.57 7.49 -23.78
C MET A 89 4.83 8.66 -24.46
N MET A 90 3.75 8.37 -25.17
CA MET A 90 3.08 9.40 -25.96
C MET A 90 2.41 10.47 -25.09
N GLY A 91 2.18 10.21 -23.80
CA GLY A 91 1.63 11.19 -22.85
C GLY A 91 2.63 12.00 -22.04
N LEU A 92 3.88 11.55 -21.93
CA LEU A 92 4.89 12.16 -21.05
C LEU A 92 5.51 13.45 -21.60
N ARG A 93 5.33 13.75 -22.89
CA ARG A 93 5.82 14.99 -23.52
C ARG A 93 4.83 16.16 -23.50
N ASN A 94 3.55 15.89 -23.24
CA ASN A 94 2.52 16.91 -23.18
C ASN A 94 1.80 16.79 -21.81
N PRO A 95 1.95 17.77 -20.90
CA PRO A 95 1.22 17.78 -19.62
C PRO A 95 -0.31 17.73 -19.78
N ASN A 96 -0.84 18.13 -20.95
CA ASN A 96 -2.25 18.03 -21.31
C ASN A 96 -2.60 16.70 -21.99
N ASP A 97 -1.68 15.74 -22.02
CA ASP A 97 -1.95 14.45 -22.64
C ASP A 97 -2.86 13.61 -21.75
N PRO A 98 -4.00 13.13 -22.29
CA PRO A 98 -4.95 12.33 -21.55
C PRO A 98 -4.41 10.99 -21.02
N ARG A 99 -3.16 10.60 -21.31
CA ARG A 99 -2.55 9.35 -20.85
C ARG A 99 -1.79 9.45 -19.52
N ASN A 100 -1.37 10.62 -19.07
CA ASN A 100 -0.78 10.86 -17.73
C ASN A 100 -1.82 11.28 -16.66
N LYS A 101 -3.07 11.05 -16.99
CA LYS A 101 -4.26 11.52 -16.30
C LYS A 101 -4.27 11.19 -14.80
N LEU A 102 -3.86 9.98 -14.43
CA LEU A 102 -4.00 9.55 -13.04
C LEU A 102 -2.95 10.17 -12.12
N LEU A 103 -1.70 10.33 -12.58
CA LEU A 103 -0.71 11.10 -11.82
C LEU A 103 -1.16 12.56 -11.68
N HIS A 104 -1.73 13.14 -12.74
CA HIS A 104 -2.29 14.50 -12.66
C HIS A 104 -3.36 14.63 -11.58
N GLU A 105 -4.29 13.68 -11.46
CA GLU A 105 -5.30 13.73 -10.39
C GLU A 105 -4.68 13.59 -9.00
N ILE A 106 -3.68 12.73 -8.81
CA ILE A 106 -2.93 12.66 -7.55
C ILE A 106 -2.33 14.04 -7.21
N LEU A 107 -1.72 14.71 -8.20
CA LEU A 107 -1.11 16.04 -8.00
C LEU A 107 -2.15 17.13 -7.71
N LYS A 108 -3.34 17.07 -8.34
CA LYS A 108 -4.46 17.98 -8.08
C LYS A 108 -4.94 17.86 -6.64
N PHE A 109 -5.08 16.62 -6.14
CA PHE A 109 -5.38 16.36 -4.72
C PHE A 109 -4.26 16.88 -3.81
N ALA A 110 -3.00 16.59 -4.14
CA ALA A 110 -1.85 17.05 -3.36
C ALA A 110 -1.73 18.59 -3.33
N GLU A 111 -2.08 19.28 -4.42
CA GLU A 111 -2.07 20.75 -4.48
C GLU A 111 -3.16 21.37 -3.60
N ALA A 112 -4.37 20.83 -3.65
CA ALA A 112 -5.51 21.28 -2.85
C ALA A 112 -5.31 21.02 -1.35
N MET A 113 -4.98 19.77 -1.00
CA MET A 113 -4.90 19.32 0.40
C MET A 113 -3.56 19.63 1.07
N LYS A 114 -2.47 19.76 0.29
CA LYS A 114 -1.07 19.88 0.77
C LYS A 114 -0.73 18.89 1.90
N PRO A 115 -0.82 17.57 1.63
CA PRO A 115 -0.49 16.57 2.65
C PRO A 115 0.98 16.67 3.10
N HIS A 116 1.29 16.30 4.34
CA HIS A 116 2.69 16.30 4.81
C HIS A 116 3.54 15.27 4.06
N TRP A 117 2.97 14.08 3.84
CA TRP A 117 3.60 12.96 3.15
C TRP A 117 2.73 12.45 2.01
N ILE A 118 3.37 11.94 0.96
CA ILE A 118 2.72 11.28 -0.17
C ILE A 118 3.41 9.93 -0.38
N VAL A 119 2.62 8.86 -0.50
CA VAL A 119 3.10 7.52 -0.86
C VAL A 119 2.42 7.09 -2.16
N ILE A 120 3.22 6.84 -3.21
CA ILE A 120 2.73 6.28 -4.47
C ILE A 120 3.30 4.88 -4.63
N GLU A 121 2.43 3.88 -4.70
CA GLU A 121 2.77 2.48 -4.90
C GLU A 121 2.63 2.10 -6.38
N ASN A 122 3.56 1.30 -6.90
CA ASN A 122 3.42 0.69 -8.22
C ASN A 122 4.26 -0.58 -8.42
N VAL A 123 4.08 -1.23 -9.58
CA VAL A 123 4.90 -2.38 -9.98
C VAL A 123 6.35 -1.96 -10.29
N PRO A 124 7.37 -2.81 -10.00
CA PRO A 124 8.77 -2.48 -10.27
C PRO A 124 9.08 -2.18 -11.75
N GLY A 125 8.28 -2.73 -12.67
CA GLY A 125 8.42 -2.46 -14.11
C GLY A 125 8.31 -0.98 -14.48
N LEU A 126 7.64 -0.16 -13.65
CA LEU A 126 7.57 1.30 -13.82
C LEU A 126 8.96 1.95 -13.89
N LEU A 127 9.96 1.39 -13.19
CA LEU A 127 11.31 1.94 -13.11
C LEU A 127 12.07 1.89 -14.44
N THR A 128 11.81 0.86 -15.23
CA THR A 128 12.49 0.62 -16.51
C THR A 128 11.63 1.00 -17.71
N MET A 129 10.33 1.18 -17.50
CA MET A 129 9.38 1.54 -18.54
C MET A 129 9.82 2.82 -19.25
N GLU A 130 9.86 2.76 -20.59
CA GLU A 130 10.24 3.89 -21.44
C GLU A 130 11.56 4.55 -21.04
N GLY A 131 12.56 3.75 -20.65
CA GLY A 131 13.86 4.26 -20.21
C GLY A 131 13.81 5.04 -18.89
N GLY A 132 12.82 4.79 -18.05
CA GLY A 132 12.64 5.43 -16.73
C GLY A 132 12.02 6.83 -16.80
N GLU A 133 11.37 7.20 -17.90
CA GLU A 133 10.69 8.50 -18.01
C GLU A 133 9.58 8.72 -16.98
N PRO A 134 8.71 7.72 -16.66
CA PRO A 134 7.71 7.86 -15.60
C PRO A 134 8.29 8.28 -14.25
N VAL A 135 9.44 7.72 -13.88
CA VAL A 135 10.16 8.07 -12.65
C VAL A 135 10.56 9.54 -12.66
N LYS A 136 11.16 10.03 -13.75
CA LYS A 136 11.56 11.44 -13.88
C LYS A 136 10.35 12.37 -13.78
N VAL A 137 9.22 12.00 -14.37
CA VAL A 137 7.99 12.79 -14.33
C VAL A 137 7.42 12.84 -12.91
N ILE A 138 7.36 11.72 -12.19
CA ILE A 138 6.94 11.68 -10.77
C ILE A 138 7.81 12.64 -9.95
N TYR A 139 9.14 12.53 -10.05
CA TYR A 139 10.07 13.39 -9.32
C TYR A 139 9.89 14.87 -9.67
N LYS A 140 9.84 15.22 -10.96
CA LYS A 140 9.68 16.62 -11.40
C LYS A 140 8.35 17.20 -10.93
N SER A 141 7.26 16.45 -11.04
CA SER A 141 5.93 16.91 -10.68
C SER A 141 5.77 17.13 -9.18
N LEU A 142 6.28 16.20 -8.35
CA LEU A 142 6.29 16.36 -6.90
C LEU A 142 7.18 17.53 -6.46
N ALA A 143 8.37 17.69 -7.07
CA ALA A 143 9.26 18.81 -6.80
C ALA A 143 8.63 20.17 -7.11
N LYS A 144 7.85 20.29 -8.20
CA LYS A 144 7.09 21.51 -8.52
C LYS A 144 6.09 21.90 -7.43
N LEU A 145 5.53 20.92 -6.71
CA LEU A 145 4.61 21.16 -5.60
C LEU A 145 5.31 21.42 -4.25
N GLY A 146 6.66 21.37 -4.23
CA GLY A 146 7.48 21.59 -3.04
C GLY A 146 7.89 20.33 -2.29
N TYR A 147 7.69 19.14 -2.87
CA TYR A 147 8.00 17.87 -2.20
C TYR A 147 9.39 17.35 -2.60
N LYS A 148 10.15 16.87 -1.61
CA LYS A 148 11.30 15.99 -1.84
C LYS A 148 10.79 14.57 -1.99
N CYS A 149 11.36 13.79 -2.90
CA CYS A 149 10.91 12.43 -3.22
C CYS A 149 12.09 11.45 -3.24
N ALA A 150 11.87 10.25 -2.72
CA ALA A 150 12.75 9.10 -2.88
C ALA A 150 11.90 7.86 -3.20
N HIS A 151 12.51 6.84 -3.81
CA HIS A 151 11.81 5.58 -4.06
C HIS A 151 12.67 4.37 -3.70
N ARG A 152 12.00 3.26 -3.39
CA ARG A 152 12.63 1.96 -3.15
C ARG A 152 11.72 0.82 -3.61
N VAL A 153 12.32 -0.24 -4.13
CA VAL A 153 11.62 -1.51 -4.35
C VAL A 153 11.65 -2.32 -3.06
N LEU A 154 10.48 -2.69 -2.56
CA LEU A 154 10.30 -3.52 -1.37
C LEU A 154 9.65 -4.85 -1.75
N SER A 155 9.99 -5.92 -1.03
CA SER A 155 9.41 -7.26 -1.21
C SER A 155 8.52 -7.61 -0.03
N ALA A 156 7.31 -8.11 -0.29
CA ALA A 156 6.40 -8.53 0.79
C ALA A 156 6.97 -9.69 1.63
N LEU A 157 7.87 -10.51 1.05
CA LEU A 157 8.62 -11.54 1.79
C LEU A 157 9.39 -10.94 2.96
N ASP A 158 10.00 -9.77 2.76
CA ASP A 158 10.87 -9.11 3.73
C ASP A 158 10.09 -8.64 4.97
N TYR A 159 8.76 -8.63 4.89
CA TYR A 159 7.83 -8.18 5.94
C TYR A 159 6.84 -9.27 6.34
N GLY A 160 7.20 -10.55 6.15
CA GLY A 160 6.48 -11.68 6.73
C GLY A 160 5.27 -12.16 5.92
N VAL A 161 5.12 -11.74 4.66
CA VAL A 161 4.09 -12.31 3.78
C VAL A 161 4.74 -13.42 2.93
N PRO A 162 4.26 -14.67 2.97
CA PRO A 162 4.83 -15.80 2.20
C PRO A 162 4.46 -15.73 0.71
N GLN A 163 4.73 -14.59 0.08
CA GLN A 163 4.44 -14.28 -1.31
C GLN A 163 5.59 -13.49 -1.94
N LYS A 164 6.10 -13.98 -3.09
CA LYS A 164 7.08 -13.26 -3.92
C LYS A 164 6.42 -12.08 -4.63
N ARG A 165 6.23 -10.96 -3.91
CA ARG A 165 5.62 -9.74 -4.45
C ARG A 165 6.52 -8.54 -4.19
N LYS A 166 7.13 -8.03 -5.26
CA LYS A 166 7.89 -6.77 -5.23
C LYS A 166 7.02 -5.61 -5.68
N ARG A 167 7.17 -4.45 -5.05
CA ARG A 167 6.54 -3.17 -5.40
C ARG A 167 7.52 -2.02 -5.22
N VAL A 168 7.42 -1.01 -6.07
CA VAL A 168 8.12 0.26 -5.89
C VAL A 168 7.23 1.21 -5.11
N PHE A 169 7.81 1.84 -4.10
CA PHE A 169 7.16 2.88 -3.32
C PHE A 169 7.92 4.18 -3.52
N PHE A 170 7.23 5.22 -3.99
CA PHE A 170 7.71 6.59 -3.99
C PHE A 170 7.19 7.24 -2.72
N ILE A 171 8.09 7.71 -1.86
CA ILE A 171 7.74 8.46 -0.65
C ILE A 171 8.21 9.90 -0.89
N ALA A 172 7.31 10.84 -0.67
CA ALA A 172 7.62 12.26 -0.79
C ALA A 172 7.08 13.05 0.41
N ASN A 173 7.80 14.10 0.83
CA ASN A 173 7.34 15.02 1.88
C ASN A 173 7.72 16.47 1.58
N ASN A 174 7.00 17.39 2.21
CA ASN A 174 7.29 18.83 2.20
C ASN A 174 7.65 19.36 3.60
N THR A 175 7.87 18.47 4.58
CA THR A 175 8.16 18.81 5.98
C THR A 175 9.63 19.11 6.21
N GLY A 176 10.50 18.62 5.32
CA GLY A 176 11.95 18.69 5.49
C GLY A 176 12.55 17.49 6.24
N ASP A 177 11.71 16.59 6.74
CA ASP A 177 12.13 15.37 7.41
C ASP A 177 12.85 14.42 6.45
N PRO A 178 13.80 13.61 6.95
CA PRO A 178 14.48 12.60 6.14
C PRO A 178 13.49 11.54 5.64
N ILE A 179 13.62 11.13 4.38
CA ILE A 179 12.86 10.02 3.81
C ILE A 179 13.62 8.72 4.08
N THR A 180 13.03 7.84 4.87
CA THR A 180 13.58 6.52 5.18
C THR A 180 12.66 5.42 4.67
N PHE A 181 13.20 4.21 4.52
CA PHE A 181 12.43 3.02 4.14
C PHE A 181 12.69 1.93 5.18
N PRO A 182 11.69 1.09 5.48
CA PRO A 182 11.82 0.07 6.50
C PRO A 182 12.88 -0.96 6.09
N LEU A 183 13.66 -1.42 7.06
CA LEU A 183 14.58 -2.53 6.89
C LEU A 183 13.79 -3.85 6.83
N PRO A 184 14.32 -4.89 6.15
CA PRO A 184 13.69 -6.20 6.15
C PRO A 184 13.59 -6.75 7.59
N GLU A 185 12.46 -7.35 7.93
CA GLU A 185 12.24 -8.07 9.19
C GLU A 185 12.44 -9.58 9.02
N TYR A 186 12.22 -10.06 7.81
CA TYR A 186 12.36 -11.46 7.41
C TYR A 186 13.39 -11.60 6.29
N GLY A 187 14.08 -12.74 6.23
CA GLY A 187 15.15 -12.97 5.25
C GLY A 187 15.38 -14.44 4.95
N GLU A 188 16.12 -14.71 3.86
CA GLU A 188 16.71 -16.04 3.68
C GLU A 188 17.73 -16.27 4.79
N PRO A 189 17.68 -17.43 5.48
CA PRO A 189 18.73 -17.79 6.42
C PRO A 189 20.06 -17.83 5.66
N LEU A 190 21.10 -17.18 6.19
CA LEU A 190 22.44 -17.12 5.58
C LEU A 190 23.14 -18.49 5.46
N SER A 191 22.55 -19.59 5.93
CA SER A 191 23.24 -20.88 5.98
C SER A 191 22.29 -22.09 5.97
N PRO A 192 22.66 -23.19 5.29
CA PRO A 192 21.92 -24.45 5.32
C PRO A 192 22.08 -25.24 6.64
N THR A 193 22.92 -24.81 7.59
CA THR A 193 23.02 -25.45 8.90
C THR A 193 22.02 -24.88 9.91
N LEU A 194 21.29 -25.78 10.58
CA LEU A 194 20.23 -25.51 11.57
C LEU A 194 20.68 -24.53 12.68
N GLU A 195 21.96 -24.57 13.08
CA GLU A 195 22.53 -23.71 14.12
C GLU A 195 22.54 -22.22 13.76
N LYS A 196 22.78 -21.88 12.49
CA LYS A 196 22.74 -20.48 12.00
C LYS A 196 21.34 -20.03 11.61
N PHE A 197 20.44 -20.97 11.33
CA PHE A 197 19.00 -20.72 11.20
C PHE A 197 18.40 -20.18 12.52
N ILE A 198 18.93 -20.63 13.65
CA ILE A 198 18.51 -20.21 15.00
C ILE A 198 19.12 -18.84 15.39
N SER A 199 20.32 -18.49 14.89
CA SER A 199 21.00 -17.24 15.26
C SER A 199 20.40 -15.99 14.56
N GLY A 200 19.79 -16.16 13.37
CA GLY A 200 18.94 -15.17 12.70
C GLY A 200 19.66 -14.08 11.91
N GLU A 201 20.95 -14.20 11.57
CA GLU A 201 21.65 -13.17 10.77
C GLU A 201 21.29 -13.26 9.27
N ASN A 202 21.09 -12.11 8.61
CA ASN A 202 20.76 -12.01 7.18
C ASN A 202 21.84 -11.25 6.34
N CYS A 203 21.66 -11.22 5.01
CA CYS A 203 22.58 -10.65 4.01
C CYS A 203 22.89 -9.13 4.15
N VAL A 204 22.22 -8.43 5.06
CA VAL A 204 22.37 -6.99 5.30
C VAL A 204 23.01 -6.70 6.67
N GLY A 205 23.47 -7.74 7.38
CA GLY A 205 23.97 -7.60 8.75
C GLY A 205 22.87 -7.27 9.75
N VAL A 206 21.59 -7.50 9.38
CA VAL A 206 20.43 -7.32 10.23
C VAL A 206 19.96 -8.69 10.68
N LYS A 207 19.62 -8.83 11.96
CA LYS A 207 19.01 -10.06 12.46
C LYS A 207 17.56 -10.13 11.97
N CYS A 208 17.24 -11.08 11.10
CA CYS A 208 15.90 -11.30 10.56
C CYS A 208 15.35 -12.66 10.93
N LYS A 209 14.03 -12.73 11.01
CA LYS A 209 13.30 -14.00 11.14
C LYS A 209 13.36 -14.76 9.80
N PRO A 210 13.34 -16.10 9.81
CA PRO A 210 13.21 -16.86 8.58
C PRO A 210 11.87 -16.56 7.91
N TYR A 211 11.82 -16.53 6.57
CA TYR A 211 10.56 -16.38 5.85
C TYR A 211 9.53 -17.44 6.27
N PHE A 212 8.27 -17.03 6.37
CA PHE A 212 7.16 -17.97 6.37
C PHE A 212 7.08 -18.72 5.04
N VAL A 213 6.62 -19.96 5.09
CA VAL A 213 6.35 -20.78 3.91
C VAL A 213 4.85 -20.94 3.67
N VAL A 214 4.47 -21.50 2.52
CA VAL A 214 3.06 -21.76 2.17
C VAL A 214 2.34 -22.55 3.26
N ARG A 215 3.00 -23.55 3.85
CA ARG A 215 2.44 -24.33 4.96
C ARG A 215 2.10 -23.47 6.17
N ASP A 216 2.90 -22.45 6.46
CA ASP A 216 2.65 -21.53 7.58
C ASP A 216 1.47 -20.63 7.31
N ALA A 217 1.06 -20.41 6.05
CA ALA A 217 -0.08 -19.56 5.71
C ALA A 217 -1.40 -20.32 5.64
N ILE A 218 -1.40 -21.49 4.98
CA ILE A 218 -2.64 -22.19 4.61
C ILE A 218 -2.71 -23.63 5.09
N GLY A 219 -1.71 -24.13 5.82
CA GLY A 219 -1.61 -25.55 6.19
C GLY A 219 -2.64 -26.03 7.22
N ASP A 220 -3.44 -25.12 7.77
CA ASP A 220 -4.52 -25.37 8.72
C ASP A 220 -5.92 -25.13 8.10
N LEU A 221 -5.98 -24.85 6.80
CA LEU A 221 -7.20 -24.86 6.00
C LEU A 221 -7.56 -26.29 5.57
N PRO A 222 -8.85 -26.62 5.44
CA PRO A 222 -9.26 -27.95 4.98
C PRO A 222 -8.96 -28.14 3.49
N PRO A 223 -8.70 -29.39 3.05
CA PRO A 223 -8.57 -29.68 1.63
C PRO A 223 -9.89 -29.41 0.91
N LEU A 224 -9.84 -28.84 -0.28
CA LEU A 224 -10.98 -28.55 -1.14
C LEU A 224 -10.78 -29.20 -2.52
N LYS A 225 -11.87 -29.69 -3.11
CA LYS A 225 -11.92 -29.98 -4.55
C LYS A 225 -12.39 -28.75 -5.33
N ALA A 226 -12.22 -28.77 -6.65
CA ALA A 226 -12.69 -27.70 -7.52
C ALA A 226 -14.22 -27.53 -7.37
N GLY A 227 -14.65 -26.32 -7.01
CA GLY A 227 -16.05 -25.97 -6.79
C GLY A 227 -16.59 -26.33 -5.39
N GLU A 228 -15.78 -26.89 -4.50
CA GLU A 228 -16.18 -27.09 -3.10
C GLU A 228 -15.91 -25.83 -2.26
N GLU A 229 -16.78 -25.60 -1.28
CA GLU A 229 -16.65 -24.55 -0.28
C GLU A 229 -16.63 -25.19 1.11
N LYS A 230 -15.77 -24.68 2.00
CA LYS A 230 -15.73 -25.06 3.42
C LYS A 230 -15.55 -23.81 4.27
N ASP A 231 -16.35 -23.71 5.32
CA ASP A 231 -16.51 -22.58 6.22
C ASP A 231 -15.83 -22.83 7.59
N TYR A 232 -14.92 -23.80 7.67
CA TYR A 232 -14.25 -24.20 8.91
C TYR A 232 -12.75 -24.40 8.72
N TYR A 233 -12.02 -24.31 9.83
CA TYR A 233 -10.59 -24.64 9.88
C TYR A 233 -10.38 -26.13 10.16
N ALA A 234 -9.41 -26.75 9.49
CA ALA A 234 -9.14 -28.19 9.65
C ALA A 234 -8.47 -28.51 11.00
N CYS A 235 -7.71 -27.56 11.53
CA CYS A 235 -7.08 -27.66 12.84
C CYS A 235 -6.83 -26.27 13.45
N ALA A 236 -6.40 -26.27 14.71
CA ALA A 236 -5.91 -25.06 15.39
C ALA A 236 -4.67 -24.50 14.68
N PRO A 237 -4.46 -23.17 14.69
CA PRO A 237 -3.29 -22.55 14.08
C PRO A 237 -2.02 -23.07 14.74
N PHE A 238 -1.03 -23.47 13.94
CA PHE A 238 0.23 -24.04 14.44
C PHE A 238 1.45 -23.16 14.11
N SER A 239 1.34 -22.26 13.13
CA SER A 239 2.38 -21.26 12.82
C SER A 239 2.05 -19.92 13.48
N ASP A 240 3.07 -19.08 13.66
CA ASP A 240 2.85 -17.72 14.16
C ASP A 240 2.12 -16.83 13.13
N TYR A 241 2.30 -17.11 11.83
CA TYR A 241 1.55 -16.44 10.77
C TYR A 241 0.05 -16.73 10.87
N GLN A 242 -0.35 -17.99 11.06
CA GLN A 242 -1.75 -18.37 11.22
C GLN A 242 -2.36 -17.76 12.47
N LYS A 243 -1.65 -17.78 13.59
CA LYS A 243 -2.11 -17.14 14.84
C LYS A 243 -2.39 -15.65 14.61
N LEU A 244 -1.49 -14.96 13.91
CA LEU A 244 -1.65 -13.56 13.57
C LEU A 244 -2.86 -13.32 12.64
N MET A 245 -2.95 -14.06 11.53
CA MET A 245 -4.02 -13.89 10.54
C MET A 245 -5.41 -14.32 11.04
N ARG A 246 -5.47 -15.15 12.09
CA ARG A 246 -6.73 -15.59 12.73
C ARG A 246 -7.08 -14.79 13.98
N ASP A 247 -6.26 -13.80 14.36
CA ASP A 247 -6.59 -12.95 15.51
C ASP A 247 -7.89 -12.19 15.24
N GLY A 248 -8.82 -12.26 16.18
CA GLY A 248 -10.18 -11.73 16.02
C GLY A 248 -11.06 -12.43 14.96
N ALA A 249 -10.57 -13.47 14.28
CA ALA A 249 -11.36 -14.18 13.28
C ALA A 249 -12.44 -15.07 13.93
N PRO A 250 -13.64 -15.17 13.33
CA PRO A 250 -14.68 -16.07 13.83
C PRO A 250 -14.25 -17.54 13.69
N GLN A 251 -14.74 -18.40 14.58
CA GLN A 251 -14.47 -19.85 14.48
C GLN A 251 -15.11 -20.49 13.23
N LYS A 252 -16.09 -19.82 12.60
CA LYS A 252 -16.71 -20.18 11.32
C LYS A 252 -16.51 -19.05 10.31
N LEU A 253 -16.05 -19.40 9.11
CA LEU A 253 -15.85 -18.50 7.98
C LEU A 253 -17.16 -18.39 7.20
N HIS A 254 -17.99 -17.39 7.50
CA HIS A 254 -19.27 -17.17 6.80
C HIS A 254 -19.10 -16.77 5.33
#